data_AF-A0AAU0YWF8-F1
#
_entry.id   AF-A0AAU0YWF8-F1
#
_cell.length_a   1.000
_cell.length_b   1.000
_cell.length_c   1.000
_cell.angle_alpha   90.00
_cell.angle_beta   90.00
_cell.angle_gamma   90.00
#
_symmetry.space_group_name_H-M   'P 1'
#
loop_
_entity.id
_entity.type
_entity.pdbx_description
1 polymer ?
#
loop_
_entity_poly.entity_id
_entity_poly.type
_entity_poly.pdbx_seq_one_letter_code
_entity_poly.pdbx_strand_id
1 'polypeptide(L)'
;MNAPTLVLAADHTAGTRTVPDRLELLQALIDGPAFDPMLRGDVIRVPREHAVYGWMCRVPRCERSRDVWRDYCCDHAAQWNQIQREGRDIVSFLREAVPLRPRGGRLLGNCLFCPHAPAYSHNGLCWLHSSKFIKWRASHQRKGSSADYERWADRQRPFPHFGDCRALACSEQAGHYIGLCPYHWLNYVHAGRPGKARAIHKIGSRTRQASYTLTYANEATFVAWCAAATPAGRTDGVLSLRGLPPLARAEFKGCGSP
;
A
#
# COMPACT_ATOMS: atom_id res chain seq x y z
N MET A 1 -45.76 -4.09 -29.19
CA MET A 1 -44.73 -3.03 -29.27
C MET A 1 -43.39 -3.76 -29.27
N ASN A 2 -42.77 -3.89 -30.44
CA ASN A 2 -41.51 -4.63 -30.60
C ASN A 2 -40.34 -3.67 -30.34
N ALA A 3 -39.43 -4.07 -29.45
CA ALA A 3 -38.17 -3.38 -29.24
C ALA A 3 -37.29 -3.49 -30.51
N PRO A 4 -36.57 -2.43 -30.91
CA PRO A 4 -35.64 -2.53 -32.02
C PRO A 4 -34.44 -3.37 -31.61
N THR A 5 -34.23 -4.48 -32.33
CA THR A 5 -33.00 -5.26 -32.25
C THR A 5 -31.85 -4.39 -32.76
N LEU A 6 -30.93 -4.00 -31.88
CA LEU A 6 -29.65 -3.41 -32.27
C LEU A 6 -28.83 -4.50 -32.98
N VAL A 7 -28.81 -4.43 -34.31
CA VAL A 7 -27.86 -5.19 -35.13
C VAL A 7 -26.50 -4.54 -34.91
N LEU A 8 -25.62 -5.23 -34.18
CA LEU A 8 -24.19 -4.96 -34.21
C LEU A 8 -23.72 -5.16 -35.65
N ALA A 9 -23.55 -4.07 -36.38
CA ALA A 9 -22.85 -4.09 -37.65
C ALA A 9 -21.45 -4.65 -37.39
N ALA A 10 -21.18 -5.86 -37.89
CA ALA A 10 -19.84 -6.40 -37.96
C ALA A 10 -19.07 -5.53 -38.95
N ASP A 11 -18.32 -4.57 -38.41
CA ASP A 11 -17.47 -3.71 -39.21
C ASP A 11 -16.28 -4.55 -39.70
N HIS A 12 -16.45 -5.13 -40.89
CA HIS A 12 -15.47 -5.95 -41.59
C HIS A 12 -14.30 -5.13 -42.17
N THR A 13 -14.09 -3.90 -41.69
CA THR A 13 -12.95 -3.03 -42.05
C THR A 13 -11.86 -2.94 -40.98
N ALA A 14 -11.92 -3.78 -39.93
CA ALA A 14 -10.83 -3.88 -38.97
C ALA A 14 -9.65 -4.66 -39.58
N GLY A 15 -8.83 -3.97 -40.37
CA GLY A 15 -7.42 -4.35 -40.53
C GLY A 15 -6.84 -4.64 -39.15
N THR A 16 -6.07 -5.72 -39.02
CA THR A 16 -5.51 -6.20 -37.75
C THR A 16 -4.82 -5.06 -37.02
N ARG A 17 -5.50 -4.46 -36.02
CA ARG A 17 -4.96 -3.38 -35.20
C ARG A 17 -3.69 -3.87 -34.55
N THR A 18 -2.60 -3.13 -34.73
CA THR A 18 -1.32 -3.47 -34.15
C THR A 18 -1.29 -3.03 -32.67
N VAL A 19 -0.36 -3.61 -31.89
CA VAL A 19 -0.15 -3.23 -30.48
C VAL A 19 0.06 -1.71 -30.29
N PRO A 20 0.83 -1.01 -31.15
CA PRO A 20 0.93 0.45 -31.14
C PRO A 20 -0.41 1.16 -31.28
N ASP A 21 -1.22 0.80 -32.28
CA ASP A 21 -2.51 1.46 -32.54
C ASP A 21 -3.46 1.33 -31.34
N ARG A 22 -3.43 0.19 -30.67
CA ARG A 22 -4.26 -0.06 -29.48
C ARG A 22 -3.83 0.79 -28.28
N LEU A 23 -2.52 0.90 -28.04
CA LEU A 23 -1.99 1.72 -26.95
C LEU A 23 -2.33 3.20 -27.16
N GLU A 24 -2.17 3.69 -28.39
CA GLU A 24 -2.48 5.08 -28.75
C GLU A 24 -3.96 5.41 -28.51
N LEU A 25 -4.87 4.55 -28.97
CA LEU A 25 -6.30 4.71 -28.74
C LEU A 25 -6.67 4.72 -27.25
N LEU A 26 -6.12 3.79 -26.45
CA LEU A 26 -6.39 3.75 -25.02
C LEU A 26 -5.86 4.99 -24.31
N GLN A 27 -4.67 5.47 -24.70
CA GLN A 27 -4.09 6.67 -24.12
C GLN A 27 -4.94 7.91 -24.44
N ALA A 28 -5.41 8.05 -25.68
CA ALA A 28 -6.32 9.12 -26.07
C ALA A 28 -7.64 9.10 -25.27
N LEU A 29 -8.20 7.92 -24.99
CA LEU A 29 -9.38 7.77 -24.14
C LEU A 29 -9.10 8.16 -22.67
N ILE A 30 -7.98 7.72 -22.11
CA ILE A 30 -7.57 8.00 -20.72
C ILE A 30 -7.32 9.50 -20.51
N ASP A 31 -6.71 10.16 -21.49
CA ASP A 31 -6.41 11.59 -21.44
C ASP A 31 -7.63 12.47 -21.77
N GLY A 32 -8.71 11.85 -22.28
CA GLY A 32 -9.97 12.52 -22.56
C GLY A 32 -10.64 13.09 -21.30
N PRO A 33 -11.45 14.16 -21.45
CA PRO A 33 -12.05 14.87 -20.32
C PRO A 33 -13.09 14.05 -19.56
N ALA A 34 -13.73 13.08 -20.24
CA ALA A 34 -14.74 12.20 -19.64
C ALA A 34 -14.15 11.07 -18.79
N PHE A 35 -12.83 10.82 -18.88
CA PHE A 35 -12.20 9.75 -18.12
C PHE A 35 -12.07 10.12 -16.65
N ASP A 36 -12.29 9.15 -15.75
CA ASP A 36 -12.22 9.38 -14.31
C ASP A 36 -10.79 9.82 -13.89
N PRO A 37 -10.61 11.04 -13.35
CA PRO A 37 -9.30 11.52 -12.91
C PRO A 37 -8.59 10.59 -11.91
N MET A 38 -9.34 9.86 -11.08
CA MET A 38 -8.79 8.93 -10.10
C MET A 38 -8.04 7.77 -10.76
N LEU A 39 -8.49 7.32 -11.93
CA LEU A 39 -7.95 6.16 -12.64
C LEU A 39 -6.77 6.52 -13.58
N ARG A 40 -6.52 7.82 -13.84
CA ARG A 40 -5.46 8.24 -14.78
C ARG A 40 -4.06 7.93 -14.28
N GLY A 41 -3.83 8.01 -12.97
CA GLY A 41 -2.52 7.82 -12.37
C GLY A 41 -2.02 6.37 -12.46
N ASP A 42 -0.70 6.19 -12.40
CA ASP A 42 -0.09 4.85 -12.29
C ASP A 42 -0.19 4.27 -10.88
N VAL A 43 -0.55 5.11 -9.92
CA VAL A 43 -0.89 4.73 -8.56
C VAL A 43 -2.31 5.22 -8.32
N ILE A 44 -3.27 4.32 -8.46
CA ILE A 44 -4.69 4.60 -8.25
C ILE A 44 -4.94 4.57 -6.75
N ARG A 45 -5.50 5.66 -6.23
CA ARG A 45 -5.84 5.80 -4.81
C ARG A 45 -7.34 5.91 -4.68
N VAL A 46 -7.98 4.80 -4.32
CA VAL A 46 -9.43 4.73 -4.13
C VAL A 46 -9.80 5.22 -2.73
N PRO A 47 -10.61 6.29 -2.61
CA PRO A 47 -11.15 6.73 -1.33
C PRO A 47 -11.89 5.61 -0.62
N ARG A 48 -11.83 5.60 0.72
CA ARG A 48 -12.47 4.58 1.56
C ARG A 48 -13.97 4.45 1.29
N GLU A 49 -14.63 5.60 1.20
CA GLU A 49 -16.07 5.76 1.02
C GLU A 49 -16.50 5.81 -0.46
N HIS A 50 -15.59 5.55 -1.41
CA HIS A 50 -15.89 5.67 -2.84
C HIS A 50 -17.14 4.86 -3.22
N ALA A 51 -18.09 5.47 -3.93
CA ALA A 51 -19.42 4.88 -4.16
C ALA A 51 -19.38 3.49 -4.83
N VAL A 52 -18.48 3.31 -5.81
CA VAL A 52 -18.30 2.05 -6.56
C VAL A 52 -17.16 1.20 -5.97
N TYR A 53 -15.94 1.74 -5.95
CA TYR A 53 -14.73 1.02 -5.55
C TYR A 53 -14.37 1.10 -4.06
N GLY A 54 -15.22 1.70 -3.23
CA GLY A 54 -14.96 1.89 -1.80
C GLY A 54 -14.64 0.56 -1.12
N TRP A 55 -13.73 0.61 -0.16
CA TRP A 55 -13.18 -0.60 0.47
C TRP A 55 -13.43 -0.66 1.97
N MET A 56 -14.16 0.29 2.53
CA MET A 56 -14.55 0.27 3.94
C MET A 56 -15.66 -0.75 4.24
N CYS A 57 -15.67 -1.26 5.46
CA CYS A 57 -16.81 -2.00 6.01
C CYS A 57 -18.06 -1.10 6.02
N ARG A 58 -19.21 -1.64 5.62
CA ARG A 58 -20.49 -0.91 5.59
C ARG A 58 -21.15 -0.72 6.96
N VAL A 59 -20.62 -1.31 8.03
CA VAL A 59 -21.09 -0.98 9.40
C VAL A 59 -20.75 0.49 9.70
N PRO A 60 -21.73 1.32 10.12
CA PRO A 60 -21.50 2.73 10.38
C PRO A 60 -20.33 2.96 11.35
N ARG A 61 -19.43 3.89 10.99
CA ARG A 61 -18.23 4.24 11.75
C ARG A 61 -17.20 3.12 11.92
N CYS A 62 -17.37 1.96 11.26
CA CYS A 62 -16.33 0.94 11.25
C CYS A 62 -15.14 1.42 10.41
N GLU A 63 -13.95 1.31 10.98
CA GLU A 63 -12.72 1.78 10.33
C GLU A 63 -12.00 0.69 9.54
N ARG A 64 -12.46 -0.57 9.65
CA ARG A 64 -11.87 -1.73 8.97
C ARG A 64 -12.25 -1.78 7.49
N SER A 65 -11.39 -2.41 6.70
CA SER A 65 -11.68 -2.75 5.31
C SER A 65 -12.75 -3.83 5.22
N ARG A 66 -13.63 -3.75 4.23
CA ARG A 66 -14.52 -4.86 3.88
C ARG A 66 -13.70 -6.05 3.38
N ASP A 67 -14.26 -7.25 3.56
CA ASP A 67 -13.75 -8.46 2.93
C ASP A 67 -14.04 -8.42 1.42
N VAL A 68 -13.23 -9.10 0.61
CA VAL A 68 -13.26 -9.01 -0.87
C VAL A 68 -14.64 -9.32 -1.44
N TRP A 69 -15.36 -10.24 -0.81
CA TRP A 69 -16.63 -10.78 -1.29
C TRP A 69 -17.84 -10.33 -0.47
N ARG A 70 -17.66 -9.35 0.43
CA ARG A 70 -18.70 -8.98 1.41
C ARG A 70 -18.77 -7.47 1.57
N ASP A 71 -19.92 -7.02 2.01
CA ASP A 71 -20.13 -5.62 2.40
C ASP A 71 -19.46 -5.26 3.74
N TYR A 72 -19.04 -6.27 4.50
CA TYR A 72 -18.52 -6.13 5.86
C TYR A 72 -17.08 -6.61 5.98
N CYS A 73 -16.36 -6.13 7.00
CA CYS A 73 -15.08 -6.72 7.39
C CYS A 73 -15.27 -8.17 7.86
N CYS A 74 -14.19 -8.95 7.95
CA CYS A 74 -14.29 -10.36 8.35
C CYS A 74 -15.05 -10.59 9.66
N ASP A 75 -14.86 -9.70 10.65
CA ASP A 75 -15.50 -9.82 11.96
C ASP A 75 -17.00 -9.49 11.90
N HIS A 76 -17.36 -8.40 11.21
CA HIS A 76 -18.76 -8.00 11.02
C HIS A 76 -19.51 -8.95 10.08
N ALA A 77 -18.84 -9.53 9.09
CA ALA A 77 -19.37 -10.58 8.25
C ALA A 77 -19.72 -11.84 9.07
N ALA A 78 -18.84 -12.24 9.99
CA ALA A 78 -19.10 -13.37 10.88
C ALA A 78 -20.29 -13.08 11.82
N GLN A 79 -20.35 -11.87 12.41
CA GLN A 79 -21.47 -11.43 13.24
C GLN A 79 -22.79 -11.43 12.44
N TRP A 80 -22.77 -10.91 11.22
CA TRP A 80 -23.96 -10.89 10.36
C TRP A 80 -24.44 -12.30 10.03
N ASN A 81 -23.54 -13.21 9.63
CA ASN A 81 -23.91 -14.60 9.37
C ASN A 81 -24.55 -15.27 10.60
N GLN A 82 -24.09 -14.94 11.81
CA GLN A 82 -24.65 -15.48 13.05
C GLN A 82 -26.06 -14.93 13.31
N ILE A 83 -26.24 -13.61 13.22
CA ILE A 83 -27.53 -12.94 13.42
C ILE A 83 -28.57 -13.41 12.39
N GLN A 84 -28.15 -13.64 11.13
CA GLN A 84 -29.03 -14.22 10.12
C GLN A 84 -29.49 -15.65 10.45
N ARG A 85 -28.60 -16.49 11.00
CA ARG A 85 -28.96 -17.85 11.43
C ARG A 85 -29.98 -17.86 12.56
N GLU A 86 -29.99 -16.81 13.37
CA GLU A 86 -30.96 -16.58 14.44
C GLU A 86 -32.28 -15.96 13.92
N GLY A 87 -32.42 -15.77 12.61
CA GLY A 87 -33.64 -15.24 11.98
C GLY A 87 -33.83 -13.73 12.12
N ARG A 88 -32.79 -13.01 12.56
CA ARG A 88 -32.84 -11.56 12.79
C ARG A 88 -32.48 -10.79 11.51
N ASP A 89 -33.04 -9.58 11.39
CA ASP A 89 -32.88 -8.76 10.20
C ASP A 89 -31.61 -7.90 10.18
N ILE A 90 -31.35 -7.32 9.00
CA ILE A 90 -30.16 -6.49 8.75
C ILE A 90 -30.20 -5.16 9.52
N VAL A 91 -31.39 -4.62 9.77
CA VAL A 91 -31.56 -3.35 10.48
C VAL A 91 -31.15 -3.51 11.94
N SER A 92 -31.53 -4.62 12.56
CA SER A 92 -31.15 -5.01 13.91
C SER A 92 -29.65 -5.19 14.04
N PHE A 93 -29.03 -5.89 13.07
CA PHE A 93 -27.57 -6.01 13.02
C PHE A 93 -26.88 -4.66 12.96
N LEU A 94 -27.26 -3.78 12.02
CA LEU A 94 -26.59 -2.49 11.85
C LEU A 94 -26.78 -1.56 13.06
N ARG A 95 -27.89 -1.71 13.80
CA ARG A 95 -28.14 -0.97 15.04
C ARG A 95 -27.25 -1.45 16.20
N GLU A 96 -26.99 -2.75 16.27
CA GLU A 96 -26.23 -3.38 17.38
C GLU A 96 -24.73 -3.51 17.10
N ALA A 97 -24.33 -3.47 15.83
CA ALA A 97 -22.95 -3.67 15.42
C ALA A 97 -22.04 -2.58 16.01
N VAL A 98 -21.06 -3.00 16.81
CA VAL A 98 -20.05 -2.11 17.37
C VAL A 98 -19.01 -1.76 16.29
N PRO A 99 -18.73 -0.47 16.03
CA PRO A 99 -17.70 -0.08 15.08
C PRO A 99 -16.32 -0.52 15.56
N LEU A 100 -15.53 -1.08 14.65
CA LEU A 100 -14.21 -1.60 14.96
C LEU A 100 -13.13 -0.64 14.49
N ARG A 101 -12.11 -0.43 15.34
CA ARG A 101 -10.90 0.31 14.99
C ARG A 101 -10.08 -0.42 13.90
N PRO A 102 -9.18 0.28 13.19
CA PRO A 102 -8.38 -0.28 12.12
C PRO A 102 -7.62 -1.51 12.61
N ARG A 103 -7.57 -2.56 11.79
CA ARG A 103 -6.80 -3.78 12.06
C ARG A 103 -5.58 -3.82 11.18
N GLY A 104 -4.41 -4.06 11.78
CA GLY A 104 -3.12 -4.01 11.08
C GLY A 104 -2.69 -2.57 10.80
N GLY A 105 -1.46 -2.39 10.31
CA GLY A 105 -0.89 -1.07 10.05
C GLY A 105 -1.48 -0.33 8.85
N ARG A 106 -2.78 -0.44 8.58
CA ARG A 106 -3.38 -0.15 7.28
C ARG A 106 -3.63 1.33 6.99
N LEU A 107 -3.43 2.24 7.94
CA LEU A 107 -3.55 3.69 7.75
C LEU A 107 -2.64 4.45 8.75
N LEU A 108 -1.41 3.99 8.95
CA LEU A 108 -0.56 4.54 10.01
C LEU A 108 0.06 5.91 9.67
N GLY A 109 -0.17 6.41 8.45
CA GLY A 109 0.48 7.61 7.95
C GLY A 109 2.00 7.46 7.91
N ASN A 110 2.69 8.57 8.10
CA ASN A 110 4.14 8.61 8.18
C ASN A 110 4.61 8.61 9.63
N CYS A 111 5.89 8.29 9.81
CA CYS A 111 6.52 8.31 11.11
C CYS A 111 6.45 9.70 11.74
N LEU A 112 6.15 9.77 13.04
CA LEU A 112 6.13 11.00 13.84
C LEU A 112 7.42 11.81 13.73
N PHE A 113 8.56 11.15 13.49
CA PHE A 113 9.87 11.79 13.35
C PHE A 113 10.40 11.84 11.92
N CYS A 114 9.87 11.03 11.00
CA CYS A 114 10.34 10.96 9.61
C CYS A 114 9.16 11.24 8.67
N PRO A 115 9.03 12.47 8.14
CA PRO A 115 7.91 12.87 7.28
C PRO A 115 7.76 12.02 6.01
N HIS A 116 8.83 11.35 5.60
CA HIS A 116 8.94 10.57 4.38
C HIS A 116 8.95 9.05 4.60
N ALA A 117 9.01 8.59 5.85
CA ALA A 117 9.06 7.14 6.12
C ALA A 117 7.68 6.68 6.58
N PRO A 118 7.06 5.68 5.93
CA PRO A 118 5.77 5.17 6.36
C PRO A 118 5.88 4.60 7.78
N ALA A 119 4.88 4.87 8.60
CA ALA A 119 4.78 4.26 9.91
C ALA A 119 4.56 2.75 9.77
N TYR A 120 5.33 2.00 10.55
CA TYR A 120 5.36 0.53 10.53
C TYR A 120 4.37 -0.08 11.52
N SER A 121 4.12 0.61 12.63
CA SER A 121 3.26 0.16 13.73
C SER A 121 2.36 1.28 14.26
N HIS A 122 1.34 0.90 15.03
CA HIS A 122 0.31 1.79 15.61
C HIS A 122 0.86 2.90 16.53
N ASN A 123 2.12 2.79 16.95
CA ASN A 123 2.83 3.84 17.69
C ASN A 123 3.30 5.01 16.80
N GLY A 124 2.94 5.03 15.51
CA GLY A 124 3.29 6.10 14.59
C GLY A 124 4.79 6.15 14.26
N LEU A 125 5.55 5.07 14.45
CA LEU A 125 6.99 5.04 14.19
C LEU A 125 7.32 4.27 12.91
N CYS A 126 8.30 4.74 12.14
CA CYS A 126 8.89 3.94 11.06
C CYS A 126 9.63 2.72 11.64
N TRP A 127 9.95 1.75 10.78
CA TRP A 127 10.63 0.52 11.21
C TRP A 127 11.95 0.78 11.96
N LEU A 128 12.74 1.77 11.53
CA LEU A 128 14.01 2.13 12.17
C LEU A 128 13.82 2.72 13.57
N HIS A 129 12.84 3.61 13.74
CA HIS A 129 12.49 4.18 15.05
C HIS A 129 11.88 3.12 15.97
N SER A 130 10.97 2.27 15.48
CA SER A 130 10.43 1.13 16.25
C SER A 130 11.55 0.20 16.71
N SER A 131 12.51 -0.14 15.82
CA SER A 131 13.65 -0.98 16.17
C SER A 131 14.56 -0.34 17.21
N LYS A 132 14.82 0.97 17.11
CA LYS A 132 15.56 1.74 18.12
C LYS A 132 14.84 1.76 19.47
N PHE A 133 13.53 2.02 19.47
CA PHE A 133 12.71 2.08 20.68
C PHE A 133 12.71 0.74 21.42
N ILE A 134 12.48 -0.37 20.71
CA ILE A 134 12.49 -1.72 21.29
C ILE A 134 13.84 -2.04 21.94
N LYS A 135 14.96 -1.74 21.24
CA LYS A 135 16.31 -1.98 21.78
C LYS A 135 16.60 -1.11 23.01
N TRP A 136 16.22 0.17 22.96
CA TRP A 136 16.39 1.10 24.07
C TRP A 136 15.58 0.67 25.30
N ARG A 137 14.29 0.35 25.10
CA ARG A 137 13.38 -0.11 26.15
C ARG A 137 13.90 -1.38 26.83
N ALA A 138 14.30 -2.38 26.03
CA ALA A 138 14.87 -3.62 26.55
C ALA A 138 16.16 -3.38 27.34
N SER A 139 17.00 -2.43 26.92
CA SER A 139 18.22 -2.07 27.66
C SER A 139 17.91 -1.38 29.00
N HIS A 140 16.93 -0.48 29.04
CA HIS A 140 16.52 0.22 30.26
C HIS A 140 15.85 -0.71 31.27
N GLN A 141 14.97 -1.60 30.80
CA GLN A 141 14.32 -2.61 31.65
C GLN A 141 15.34 -3.53 32.31
N ARG A 142 16.38 -3.98 31.59
CA ARG A 142 17.47 -4.77 32.17
C ARG A 142 18.28 -4.02 33.23
N LYS A 143 18.27 -2.68 33.21
CA LYS A 143 18.97 -1.82 34.17
C LYS A 143 18.05 -1.31 35.30
N GLY A 144 16.82 -1.83 35.41
CA GLY A 144 15.84 -1.39 36.41
C GLY A 144 15.42 0.07 36.30
N SER A 145 15.69 0.71 35.15
CA SER A 145 15.35 2.12 34.92
C SER A 145 13.99 2.24 34.24
N SER A 146 13.28 3.36 34.48
CA SER A 146 12.07 3.66 33.70
C SER A 146 12.39 3.72 32.21
N ALA A 147 11.48 3.17 31.40
CA ALA A 147 11.59 3.09 29.96
C ALA A 147 10.47 3.92 29.29
N ASP A 148 10.37 5.17 29.75
CA ASP A 148 9.32 6.12 29.36
C ASP A 148 9.48 6.51 27.89
N TYR A 149 8.36 6.49 27.15
CA TYR A 149 8.36 6.72 25.72
C TYR A 149 8.81 8.14 25.38
N GLU A 150 8.36 9.12 26.16
CA GLU A 150 8.55 10.55 26.02
C GLU A 150 10.04 10.88 26.14
N ARG A 151 10.71 10.30 27.13
CA ARG A 151 12.16 10.44 27.33
C ARG A 151 12.97 9.90 26.16
N TRP A 152 12.50 8.82 25.54
CA TRP A 152 13.11 8.31 24.30
C TRP A 152 12.80 9.24 23.12
N ALA A 153 11.55 9.69 22.99
CA ALA A 153 11.06 10.55 21.92
C ALA A 153 11.83 11.88 21.83
N ASP A 154 12.12 12.53 22.96
CA ASP A 154 12.86 13.80 23.04
C ASP A 154 14.26 13.76 22.39
N ARG A 155 14.83 12.57 22.26
CA ARG A 155 16.18 12.35 21.73
C ARG A 155 16.17 11.91 20.27
N GLN A 156 14.99 11.73 19.68
CA GLN A 156 14.88 11.24 18.31
C GLN A 156 15.10 12.37 17.31
N ARG A 157 15.69 11.99 16.18
CA ARG A 157 15.84 12.84 15.01
C ARG A 157 15.30 12.10 13.78
N PRO A 158 14.87 12.83 12.74
CA PRO A 158 14.57 12.24 11.45
C PRO A 158 15.77 11.45 10.93
N PHE A 159 15.50 10.31 10.33
CA PHE A 159 16.45 9.64 9.45
C PHE A 159 16.51 10.35 8.08
N PRO A 160 17.57 10.14 7.29
CA PRO A 160 17.61 10.64 5.92
C PRO A 160 16.43 10.16 5.09
N HIS A 161 16.06 10.95 4.08
CA HIS A 161 15.10 10.49 3.07
C HIS A 161 15.77 9.43 2.19
N PHE A 162 15.14 8.27 2.08
CA PHE A 162 15.67 7.11 1.35
C PHE A 162 15.11 6.97 -0.07
N GLY A 163 14.27 7.91 -0.51
CA GLY A 163 13.57 7.84 -1.79
C GLY A 163 12.37 6.88 -1.77
N ASP A 164 11.94 6.49 -2.97
CA ASP A 164 10.90 5.48 -3.16
C ASP A 164 11.42 4.07 -2.87
N CYS A 165 10.50 3.15 -2.56
CA CYS A 165 10.83 1.73 -2.50
C CYS A 165 11.37 1.25 -3.85
N ARG A 166 12.49 0.52 -3.83
CA ARG A 166 13.14 -0.05 -5.03
C ARG A 166 12.36 -1.19 -5.66
N ALA A 167 11.38 -1.77 -4.96
CA ALA A 167 10.50 -2.76 -5.55
C ALA A 167 9.68 -2.11 -6.67
N LEU A 168 9.80 -2.63 -7.90
CA LEU A 168 9.35 -1.93 -9.11
C LEU A 168 7.86 -1.58 -9.07
N ALA A 169 7.04 -2.51 -8.58
CA ALA A 169 5.59 -2.33 -8.51
C ALA A 169 5.12 -1.59 -7.24
N CYS A 170 6.03 -1.15 -6.37
CA CYS A 170 5.69 -0.50 -5.11
C CYS A 170 5.55 1.02 -5.28
N SER A 171 4.49 1.58 -4.67
CA SER A 171 4.21 3.02 -4.63
C SER A 171 4.61 3.68 -3.29
N GLU A 172 5.11 2.88 -2.34
CA GLU A 172 5.47 3.36 -1.01
C GLU A 172 6.87 3.98 -0.97
N GLN A 173 7.06 4.92 -0.05
CA GLN A 173 8.40 5.45 0.25
C GLN A 173 9.25 4.42 1.00
N ALA A 174 10.56 4.46 0.77
CA ALA A 174 11.50 3.60 1.46
C ALA A 174 11.59 3.99 2.94
N GLY A 175 11.43 2.99 3.82
CA GLY A 175 11.55 3.13 5.27
C GLY A 175 12.85 2.56 5.83
N HIS A 176 13.73 2.07 4.95
CA HIS A 176 14.98 1.40 5.30
C HIS A 176 16.12 1.83 4.39
N TYR A 177 17.35 1.81 4.91
CA TYR A 177 18.54 2.31 4.23
C TYR A 177 18.81 1.69 2.86
N ILE A 178 18.43 0.42 2.65
CA ILE A 178 18.62 -0.27 1.37
C ILE A 178 17.57 0.11 0.31
N GLY A 179 16.75 1.12 0.58
CA GLY A 179 15.73 1.61 -0.35
C GLY A 179 14.48 0.71 -0.38
N LEU A 180 14.10 0.07 0.72
CA LEU A 180 12.88 -0.74 0.79
C LEU A 180 11.89 -0.15 1.80
N CYS A 181 10.59 -0.23 1.48
CA CYS A 181 9.54 0.03 2.47
C CYS A 181 9.52 -1.09 3.54
N PRO A 182 8.87 -0.88 4.69
CA PRO A 182 8.88 -1.89 5.77
C PRO A 182 8.35 -3.27 5.35
N TYR A 183 7.35 -3.32 4.47
CA TYR A 183 6.81 -4.58 3.94
C TYR A 183 7.85 -5.32 3.10
N HIS A 184 8.44 -4.65 2.10
CA HIS A 184 9.47 -5.26 1.25
C HIS A 184 10.73 -5.61 2.02
N TRP A 185 11.10 -4.82 3.03
CA TRP A 185 12.20 -5.17 3.91
C TRP A 185 11.97 -6.52 4.63
N LEU A 186 10.78 -6.75 5.18
CA LEU A 186 10.45 -8.02 5.84
C LEU A 186 10.48 -9.19 4.84
N ASN A 187 9.86 -9.03 3.68
CA ASN A 187 9.88 -10.07 2.64
C ASN A 187 11.31 -10.35 2.14
N TYR A 188 12.13 -9.31 1.98
CA TYR A 188 13.54 -9.43 1.62
C TYR A 188 14.32 -10.27 2.64
N VAL A 189 14.07 -10.04 3.93
CA VAL A 189 14.67 -10.82 5.02
C VAL A 189 14.18 -12.26 4.99
N HIS A 190 12.87 -12.50 4.82
CA HIS A 190 12.29 -13.85 4.73
C HIS A 190 12.81 -14.63 3.52
N ALA A 191 13.06 -13.96 2.39
CA ALA A 191 13.68 -14.54 1.21
C ALA A 191 15.19 -14.81 1.35
N GLY A 192 15.76 -14.69 2.56
CA GLY A 192 17.18 -14.96 2.80
C GLY A 192 18.14 -13.84 2.37
N ARG A 193 17.62 -12.62 2.12
CA ARG A 193 18.37 -11.43 1.70
C ARG A 193 19.13 -11.63 0.37
N PRO A 194 18.43 -11.83 -0.75
CA PRO A 194 19.04 -11.96 -2.08
C PRO A 194 20.00 -10.78 -2.38
N GLY A 195 21.19 -11.08 -2.92
CA GLY A 195 22.22 -10.08 -3.19
C GLY A 195 22.90 -9.44 -1.98
N LYS A 196 22.45 -9.76 -0.75
CA LYS A 196 23.00 -9.29 0.54
C LYS A 196 23.23 -7.77 0.61
N ALA A 197 22.25 -7.00 0.15
CA ALA A 197 22.25 -5.55 0.24
C ALA A 197 22.39 -5.09 1.70
N ARG A 198 23.35 -4.21 1.97
CA ARG A 198 23.59 -3.64 3.29
C ARG A 198 24.00 -2.17 3.18
N ALA A 199 23.62 -1.39 4.18
CA ALA A 199 24.09 -0.02 4.33
C ALA A 199 25.29 0.02 5.26
N ILE A 200 26.36 0.67 4.83
CA ILE A 200 27.50 1.03 5.67
C ILE A 200 27.30 2.48 6.10
N HIS A 201 27.12 2.67 7.40
CA HIS A 201 26.86 3.98 7.98
C HIS A 201 28.16 4.71 8.28
N LYS A 202 28.25 5.97 7.85
CA LYS A 202 29.28 6.89 8.29
C LYS A 202 28.66 7.84 9.32
N ILE A 203 29.17 7.76 10.55
CA ILE A 203 28.72 8.61 11.65
C ILE A 203 29.01 10.07 11.26
N GLY A 204 27.97 10.91 11.33
CA GLY A 204 28.12 12.34 11.12
C GLY A 204 28.84 13.01 12.29
N SER A 205 29.51 14.14 12.02
CA SER A 205 30.09 15.00 13.05
C SER A 205 29.15 16.18 13.35
N ARG A 206 29.53 17.09 14.28
CA ARG A 206 28.79 18.36 14.50
C ARG A 206 28.65 19.20 13.22
N THR A 207 29.54 19.01 12.23
CA THR A 207 29.61 19.79 10.99
C THR A 207 29.23 19.00 9.75
N ARG A 208 29.03 17.67 9.84
CA ARG A 208 28.79 16.81 8.68
C ARG A 208 27.64 15.86 8.95
N GLN A 209 26.63 15.89 8.09
CA GLN A 209 25.47 15.02 8.19
C GLN A 209 25.90 13.55 8.07
N ALA A 210 25.27 12.69 8.88
CA ALA A 210 25.46 11.25 8.76
C ALA A 210 25.09 10.80 7.35
N SER A 211 25.96 9.99 6.74
CA SER A 211 25.73 9.43 5.41
C SER A 211 25.78 7.91 5.45
N TYR A 212 25.33 7.28 4.38
CA TYR A 212 25.42 5.83 4.23
C TYR A 212 25.79 5.49 2.79
N THR A 213 26.47 4.37 2.64
CA THR A 213 26.80 3.81 1.32
C THR A 213 26.22 2.41 1.24
N LEU A 214 25.60 2.08 0.10
CA LEU A 214 25.07 0.74 -0.14
C LEU A 214 26.18 -0.15 -0.68
N THR A 215 26.23 -1.37 -0.17
CA THR A 215 27.09 -2.43 -0.68
C THR A 215 26.29 -3.70 -0.86
N TYR A 216 26.69 -4.51 -1.83
CA TYR A 216 26.03 -5.73 -2.23
C TYR A 216 27.07 -6.84 -2.31
N ALA A 217 26.68 -8.07 -2.00
CA ALA A 217 27.46 -9.23 -2.43
C ALA A 217 27.20 -9.53 -3.91
N ASN A 218 25.97 -9.33 -4.37
CA ASN A 218 25.59 -9.40 -5.77
C ASN A 218 24.44 -8.42 -6.02
N GLU A 219 24.74 -7.27 -6.65
CA GLU A 219 23.75 -6.23 -6.90
C GLU A 219 22.68 -6.69 -7.90
N ALA A 220 23.06 -7.44 -8.93
CA ALA A 220 22.12 -7.96 -9.93
C ALA A 220 21.04 -8.86 -9.29
N THR A 221 21.42 -9.71 -8.34
CA THR A 221 20.45 -10.55 -7.60
C THR A 221 19.50 -9.70 -6.75
N PHE A 222 19.98 -8.61 -6.13
CA PHE A 222 19.12 -7.70 -5.37
C PHE A 222 18.14 -6.96 -6.29
N VAL A 223 18.63 -6.44 -7.42
CA VAL A 223 17.81 -5.73 -8.42
C VAL A 223 16.76 -6.65 -9.02
N ALA A 224 17.15 -7.86 -9.41
CA ALA A 224 16.22 -8.87 -9.94
C ALA A 224 15.13 -9.22 -8.92
N TRP A 225 15.49 -9.37 -7.64
CA TRP A 225 14.51 -9.59 -6.59
C TRP A 225 13.56 -8.40 -6.43
N CYS A 226 14.07 -7.16 -6.48
CA CYS A 226 13.22 -5.96 -6.41
C CYS A 226 12.26 -5.87 -7.60
N ALA A 227 12.70 -6.26 -8.80
CA ALA A 227 11.86 -6.27 -10.00
C ALA A 227 10.75 -7.33 -9.92
N ALA A 228 11.03 -8.48 -9.31
CA ALA A 228 10.07 -9.58 -9.15
C ALA A 228 9.19 -9.46 -7.89
N ALA A 229 9.48 -8.52 -6.99
CA ALA A 229 8.73 -8.37 -5.75
C ALA A 229 7.30 -7.89 -6.03
N THR A 230 6.32 -8.58 -5.44
CA THR A 230 4.91 -8.17 -5.50
C THR A 230 4.70 -6.79 -4.87
N PRO A 231 3.69 -6.01 -5.28
CA PRO A 231 3.36 -4.75 -4.59
C PRO A 231 3.17 -4.96 -3.09
N ALA A 232 3.45 -3.92 -2.30
CA ALA A 232 3.14 -3.98 -0.87
C ALA A 232 1.62 -4.08 -0.70
N GLY A 233 1.14 -5.26 -0.31
CA GLY A 233 -0.28 -5.52 -0.10
C GLY A 233 -0.81 -4.75 1.11
N ARG A 234 -1.22 -3.50 0.91
CA ARG A 234 -2.00 -2.73 1.89
C ARG A 234 -3.45 -2.74 1.44
N THR A 235 -4.36 -2.97 2.39
CA THR A 235 -5.79 -2.73 2.14
C THR A 235 -6.09 -1.30 2.54
N ASP A 236 -5.59 -0.37 1.74
CA ASP A 236 -5.68 1.08 1.90
C ASP A 236 -6.26 1.77 0.65
N GLY A 237 -6.82 0.98 -0.27
CA GLY A 237 -7.36 1.46 -1.54
C GLY A 237 -6.29 1.83 -2.56
N VAL A 238 -5.02 1.50 -2.33
CA VAL A 238 -3.95 1.80 -3.27
C VAL A 238 -3.72 0.62 -4.20
N LEU A 239 -3.94 0.85 -5.50
CA LEU A 239 -3.57 -0.06 -6.57
C LEU A 239 -2.41 0.56 -7.35
N SER A 240 -1.27 -0.14 -7.36
CA SER A 240 -0.09 0.28 -8.12
C SER A 240 -0.03 -0.46 -9.45
N LEU A 241 0.01 0.29 -10.54
CA LEU A 241 0.23 -0.21 -11.91
C LEU A 241 1.69 -0.02 -12.35
N ARG A 242 2.57 0.40 -11.43
CA ARG A 242 4.01 0.50 -11.67
C ARG A 242 4.57 -0.87 -12.05
N GLY A 243 5.54 -0.88 -12.96
CA GLY A 243 6.16 -2.11 -13.46
C GLY A 243 5.36 -2.88 -14.51
N LEU A 244 4.10 -2.51 -14.78
CA LEU A 244 3.35 -3.08 -15.90
C LEU A 244 3.82 -2.49 -17.24
N PRO A 245 3.84 -3.31 -18.32
CA PRO A 245 4.01 -2.80 -19.68
C PRO A 245 2.98 -1.71 -20.02
N PRO A 246 3.32 -0.72 -20.86
CA PRO A 246 2.42 0.40 -21.17
C PRO A 246 1.02 -0.01 -21.63
N LEU A 247 0.92 -1.00 -22.54
CA LEU A 247 -0.38 -1.48 -23.02
C LEU A 247 -1.21 -2.11 -21.90
N ALA A 248 -0.63 -3.03 -21.12
CA ALA A 248 -1.32 -3.64 -19.99
C ALA A 248 -1.82 -2.58 -19.00
N ARG A 249 -0.98 -1.57 -18.72
CA ARG A 249 -1.34 -0.44 -17.85
C ARG A 249 -2.55 0.34 -18.40
N ALA A 250 -2.54 0.66 -19.69
CA ALA A 250 -3.63 1.38 -20.35
C ALA A 250 -4.92 0.55 -20.38
N GLU A 251 -4.83 -0.76 -20.62
CA GLU A 251 -5.97 -1.67 -20.58
C GLU A 251 -6.61 -1.76 -19.19
N PHE A 252 -5.81 -1.88 -18.12
CA PHE A 252 -6.32 -1.88 -16.75
C PHE A 252 -7.10 -0.60 -16.44
N LYS A 253 -6.61 0.55 -16.89
CA LYS A 253 -7.30 1.84 -16.73
C LYS A 253 -8.59 1.90 -17.55
N GLY A 254 -8.54 1.45 -18.81
CA GLY A 254 -9.69 1.46 -19.72
C GLY A 254 -10.83 0.53 -19.33
N CYS A 255 -10.54 -0.65 -18.76
CA CYS A 255 -11.57 -1.57 -18.26
C CYS A 255 -12.25 -1.09 -16.97
N GLY A 256 -11.64 -0.13 -16.27
CA GLY A 256 -12.12 0.39 -15.00
C GLY A 256 -13.09 1.57 -15.12
N SER A 257 -13.24 2.18 -16.29
CA SER A 257 -14.23 3.23 -16.52
C SER A 257 -15.56 2.61 -16.94
N PRO A 258 -16.67 2.86 -16.20
CA PRO A 258 -18.01 2.47 -16.63
C PRO A 258 -18.46 3.22 -17.88
#